data_AF-A0A4P7X042-F1
#
_entry.id   AF-A0A4P7X042-F1
#
_cell.length_a   1.000
_cell.length_b   1.000
_cell.length_c   1.000
_cell.angle_alpha   90.00
_cell.angle_beta   90.00
_cell.angle_gamma   90.00
#
_symmetry.space_group_name_H-M   'P 1'
#
loop_
_entity.id
_entity.type
_entity.pdbx_description
1 polymer ?
#
loop_
_entity_poly.entity_id
_entity_poly.type
_entity_poly.pdbx_seq_one_letter_code
_entity_poly.pdbx_strand_id
1 'polypeptide(L)'
;MKINLKKPYYTIYVYALSAGEIWINDVPILHWVGAQTAEGVYNGAIPLNNIVLENGVFQLECKLMPRHGNKLLDQNDARDSYSIGFDKREVDNIKSNILVREHMKSPYGQYIQKEGRVINKTLENLPIYIQKTKFEVTDLPFVLNGWQKSVDLIALKEEKLLTDVLRYYRQIHSLMSSNNTSKLLEIFKEKLELQEQAFYFSEEQQISFRQTTMELSNQKLEILPLHTEDLKLQIMGYGKLVRLVRLDGSAALQFKSSNPEKHSNIEFDIKLHMRNKENGLTII
;
A
#
# COMPACT_ATOMS: atom_id res chain seq x y z
N MET A 1 17.19 6.53 27.37
CA MET A 1 17.96 7.48 26.55
C MET A 1 17.13 7.79 25.32
N LYS A 2 16.64 9.04 25.13
CA LYS A 2 15.95 9.40 23.89
C LYS A 2 17.00 9.43 22.78
N ILE A 3 16.95 8.48 21.84
CA ILE A 3 17.79 8.50 20.66
C ILE A 3 17.30 9.65 19.78
N ASN A 4 18.16 10.61 19.47
CA ASN A 4 17.85 11.72 18.58
C ASN A 4 18.19 11.31 17.14
N LEU A 5 17.16 11.09 16.31
CA LEU A 5 17.30 10.67 14.92
C LEU A 5 17.22 11.91 14.02
N LYS A 6 18.11 12.02 13.02
CA LYS A 6 18.13 13.14 12.07
C LYS A 6 17.26 12.85 10.84
N LYS A 7 17.29 11.61 10.34
CA LYS A 7 16.44 11.12 9.24
C LYS A 7 15.61 9.93 9.73
N PRO A 8 14.60 10.17 10.59
CA PRO A 8 13.78 9.09 11.12
C PRO A 8 12.94 8.43 10.02
N TYR A 9 13.09 7.12 9.93
CA TYR A 9 12.47 6.22 8.98
C TYR A 9 11.52 5.27 9.73
N TYR A 10 10.24 5.42 9.45
CA TYR A 10 9.18 4.64 10.06
C TYR A 10 8.83 3.45 9.17
N THR A 11 8.72 2.28 9.79
CA THR A 11 8.38 1.03 9.11
C THR A 11 7.36 0.27 9.93
N ILE A 12 6.40 -0.38 9.26
CA ILE A 12 5.72 -1.53 9.87
C ILE A 12 6.41 -2.81 9.43
N TYR A 13 6.68 -3.70 10.36
CA TYR A 13 7.11 -5.06 10.06
C TYR A 13 5.90 -5.98 10.13
N VAL A 14 5.54 -6.61 9.02
CA VAL A 14 4.36 -7.46 8.93
C VAL A 14 4.79 -8.91 8.79
N TYR A 15 4.24 -9.75 9.65
CA TYR A 15 4.26 -11.20 9.53
C TYR A 15 2.81 -11.69 9.46
N ALA A 16 2.32 -12.05 8.27
CA ALA A 16 0.95 -12.52 8.07
C ALA A 16 0.98 -13.94 7.51
N LEU A 17 0.43 -14.87 8.29
CA LEU A 17 0.23 -16.24 7.87
C LEU A 17 -1.06 -16.38 7.06
N SER A 18 -2.05 -15.49 7.19
CA SER A 18 -3.26 -15.55 6.35
C SER A 18 -3.32 -14.45 5.31
N ALA A 19 -4.37 -14.44 4.51
CA ALA A 19 -4.66 -13.32 3.63
C ALA A 19 -5.03 -12.08 4.46
N GLY A 20 -4.80 -10.90 3.93
CA GLY A 20 -5.14 -9.69 4.65
C GLY A 20 -4.83 -8.39 3.93
N GLU A 21 -5.35 -7.31 4.51
CA GLU A 21 -5.05 -5.94 4.12
C GLU A 21 -4.61 -5.13 5.33
N ILE A 22 -3.72 -4.17 5.09
CA ILE A 22 -3.31 -3.18 6.08
C ILE A 22 -3.51 -1.79 5.50
N TRP A 23 -4.14 -0.93 6.29
CA TRP A 23 -4.52 0.42 5.93
C TRP A 23 -4.00 1.41 6.97
N ILE A 24 -3.51 2.56 6.52
CA ILE A 24 -3.15 3.70 7.37
C ILE A 24 -3.93 4.92 6.90
N ASN A 25 -4.69 5.54 7.80
CA ASN A 25 -5.54 6.69 7.50
C ASN A 25 -6.40 6.47 6.25
N ASP A 26 -7.05 5.30 6.17
CA ASP A 26 -7.88 4.91 5.02
C ASP A 26 -7.09 4.78 3.70
N VAL A 27 -5.76 4.65 3.74
CA VAL A 27 -4.91 4.36 2.57
C VAL A 27 -4.36 2.94 2.67
N PRO A 28 -4.57 2.06 1.68
CA PRO A 28 -4.04 0.71 1.70
C PRO A 28 -2.52 0.74 1.48
N ILE A 29 -1.79 0.03 2.34
CA ILE A 29 -0.33 -0.12 2.27
C ILE A 29 0.11 -1.57 2.08
N LEU A 30 -0.79 -2.53 2.35
CA LEU A 30 -0.61 -3.94 2.02
C LEU A 30 -1.93 -4.52 1.51
N HIS A 31 -1.84 -5.29 0.44
CA HIS A 31 -2.91 -6.13 -0.08
C HIS A 31 -2.32 -7.51 -0.37
N TRP A 32 -2.44 -8.43 0.59
CA TRP A 32 -1.93 -9.80 0.52
C TRP A 32 -3.10 -10.76 0.40
N VAL A 33 -3.57 -10.97 -0.83
CA VAL A 33 -4.73 -11.84 -1.15
C VAL A 33 -4.44 -12.64 -2.41
N GLY A 34 -5.33 -13.56 -2.78
CA GLY A 34 -5.20 -14.32 -4.03
C GLY A 34 -4.39 -15.60 -3.87
N ALA A 35 -4.10 -16.28 -4.99
CA ALA A 35 -3.58 -17.65 -5.02
C ALA A 35 -2.29 -17.83 -4.19
N GLN A 36 -1.44 -16.82 -4.10
CA GLN A 36 -0.22 -16.84 -3.30
C GLN A 36 -0.48 -17.04 -1.79
N THR A 37 -1.67 -16.71 -1.31
CA THR A 37 -2.06 -16.93 0.08
C THR A 37 -2.51 -18.35 0.38
N ALA A 38 -2.63 -19.24 -0.62
CA ALA A 38 -2.98 -20.64 -0.39
C ALA A 38 -1.93 -21.34 0.48
N GLU A 39 -0.63 -21.17 0.16
CA GLU A 39 0.51 -21.73 0.93
C GLU A 39 1.56 -20.67 1.34
N GLY A 40 1.46 -19.45 0.83
CA GLY A 40 2.41 -18.38 1.14
C GLY A 40 2.24 -17.73 2.51
N VAL A 41 3.22 -16.90 2.84
CA VAL A 41 3.31 -16.07 4.04
C VAL A 41 3.82 -14.70 3.60
N TYR A 42 3.22 -13.63 4.12
CA TYR A 42 3.82 -12.31 3.98
C TYR A 42 4.77 -12.06 5.15
N ASN A 43 6.03 -11.75 4.85
CA ASN A 43 7.03 -11.41 5.85
C ASN A 43 7.90 -10.27 5.32
N GLY A 44 7.72 -9.06 5.82
CA GLY A 44 8.44 -7.92 5.29
C GLY A 44 8.21 -6.61 6.03
N ALA A 45 9.16 -5.69 5.86
CA ALA A 45 9.04 -4.32 6.32
C ALA A 45 8.43 -3.45 5.23
N ILE A 46 7.40 -2.69 5.58
CA ILE A 46 6.75 -1.71 4.70
C ILE A 46 7.10 -0.32 5.24
N PRO A 47 7.80 0.51 4.45
CA PRO A 47 8.12 1.86 4.85
C PRO A 47 6.87 2.76 4.84
N LEU A 48 6.80 3.67 5.80
CA LEU A 48 5.61 4.48 6.03
C LEU A 48 5.78 5.95 5.65
N ASN A 49 7.01 6.44 5.48
CA ASN A 49 7.27 7.87 5.38
C ASN A 49 6.58 8.55 4.18
N ASN A 50 6.18 7.81 3.14
CA ASN A 50 5.39 8.31 2.02
C ASN A 50 3.88 8.42 2.32
N ILE A 51 3.44 7.91 3.47
CA ILE A 51 2.06 7.98 3.98
C ILE A 51 2.00 8.90 5.20
N VAL A 52 2.97 8.80 6.11
CA VAL A 52 3.10 9.67 7.29
C VAL A 52 3.89 10.92 6.94
N LEU A 53 3.24 11.86 6.27
CA LEU A 53 3.90 13.05 5.69
C LEU A 53 4.10 14.21 6.67
N GLU A 54 3.62 14.07 7.90
CA GLU A 54 3.81 15.02 9.01
C GLU A 54 3.70 14.28 10.35
N ASN A 55 4.13 14.93 11.43
CA ASN A 55 3.93 14.40 12.78
C ASN A 55 2.45 14.40 13.16
N GLY A 56 2.01 13.39 13.90
CA GLY A 56 0.62 13.27 14.33
C GLY A 56 0.20 11.85 14.72
N VAL A 57 -1.10 11.69 14.93
CA VAL A 57 -1.72 10.41 15.26
C VAL A 57 -2.36 9.81 14.02
N PHE A 58 -1.99 8.58 13.72
CA PHE A 58 -2.42 7.83 12.54
C PHE A 58 -3.27 6.63 12.96
N GLN A 59 -4.35 6.36 12.21
CA GLN A 59 -5.18 5.19 12.39
C GLN A 59 -4.67 4.05 11.53
N LEU A 60 -4.37 2.92 12.15
CA LEU A 60 -4.09 1.66 11.48
C LEU A 60 -5.35 0.78 11.53
N GLU A 61 -5.67 0.17 10.40
CA GLU A 61 -6.68 -0.88 10.29
C GLU A 61 -6.07 -2.11 9.63
N CYS A 62 -6.29 -3.27 10.23
CA CYS A 62 -5.87 -4.55 9.68
C CYS A 62 -7.09 -5.44 9.49
N LYS A 63 -7.22 -5.99 8.30
CA LYS A 63 -8.26 -6.95 7.93
C LYS A 63 -7.60 -8.30 7.72
N LEU A 64 -7.90 -9.25 8.59
CA LEU A 64 -7.53 -10.65 8.44
C LEU A 64 -8.62 -11.35 7.63
N MET A 65 -8.23 -12.03 6.57
CA MET A 65 -9.12 -12.70 5.63
C MET A 65 -8.69 -14.16 5.45
N PRO A 66 -9.61 -15.07 5.09
CA PRO A 66 -9.31 -16.45 4.80
C PRO A 66 -8.29 -16.58 3.69
N ARG A 67 -7.40 -17.57 3.81
CA ARG A 67 -6.50 -18.00 2.74
C ARG A 67 -7.27 -18.35 1.47
N HIS A 68 -6.62 -18.21 0.32
CA HIS A 68 -7.22 -18.58 -0.96
C HIS A 68 -7.76 -20.02 -0.95
N GLY A 69 -8.97 -20.19 -1.48
CA GLY A 69 -9.72 -21.45 -1.43
C GLY A 69 -10.69 -21.55 -0.25
N ASN A 70 -10.49 -20.78 0.82
CA ASN A 70 -11.36 -20.76 1.99
C ASN A 70 -12.35 -19.59 1.92
N LYS A 71 -13.56 -19.80 2.47
CA LYS A 71 -14.61 -18.77 2.55
C LYS A 71 -14.67 -18.07 3.91
N LEU A 72 -14.24 -18.76 4.96
CA LEU A 72 -14.32 -18.34 6.35
C LEU A 72 -12.97 -18.61 7.03
N LEU A 73 -12.66 -17.81 8.04
CA LEU A 73 -11.55 -18.05 8.95
C LEU A 73 -11.86 -19.31 9.77
N ASP A 74 -10.85 -20.14 9.94
CA ASP A 74 -10.94 -21.38 10.71
C ASP A 74 -10.38 -21.14 12.11
N GLN A 75 -11.26 -21.25 13.10
CA GLN A 75 -10.88 -21.18 14.51
C GLN A 75 -9.82 -22.23 14.92
N ASN A 76 -9.61 -23.28 14.12
CA ASN A 76 -8.65 -24.34 14.37
C ASN A 76 -7.36 -24.18 13.56
N ASP A 77 -7.30 -23.25 12.59
CA ASP A 77 -6.10 -23.04 11.77
C ASP A 77 -5.23 -21.94 12.41
N ALA A 78 -4.08 -22.34 12.95
CA ALA A 78 -3.11 -21.41 13.51
C ALA A 78 -2.54 -20.42 12.46
N ARG A 79 -2.70 -20.72 11.17
CA ARG A 79 -2.30 -19.84 10.06
C ARG A 79 -3.26 -18.68 9.85
N ASP A 80 -4.44 -18.68 10.45
CA ASP A 80 -5.32 -17.51 10.47
C ASP A 80 -4.84 -16.47 11.49
N SER A 81 -3.67 -15.90 11.21
CA SER A 81 -2.99 -14.99 12.11
C SER A 81 -2.09 -13.97 11.41
N TYR A 82 -1.84 -12.86 12.13
CA TYR A 82 -0.83 -11.87 11.77
C TYR A 82 -0.17 -11.26 13.02
N SER A 83 1.01 -10.69 12.83
CA SER A 83 1.73 -9.84 13.78
C SER A 83 2.33 -8.64 13.05
N ILE A 84 2.17 -7.45 13.63
CA ILE A 84 2.66 -6.19 13.06
C ILE A 84 3.48 -5.47 14.14
N GLY A 85 4.76 -5.23 13.85
CA GLY A 85 5.65 -4.39 14.66
C GLY A 85 5.74 -2.98 14.07
N PHE A 86 5.90 -1.97 14.93
CA PHE A 86 6.08 -0.58 14.52
C PHE A 86 7.44 -0.08 14.95
N ASP A 87 8.30 0.17 13.97
CA ASP A 87 9.70 0.48 14.19
C ASP A 87 10.03 1.86 13.61
N LYS A 88 10.98 2.53 14.25
CA LYS A 88 11.58 3.77 13.78
C LYS A 88 13.09 3.66 13.90
N ARG A 89 13.79 4.04 12.85
CA ARG A 89 15.26 4.00 12.76
C ARG A 89 15.81 5.22 12.03
N GLU A 90 17.07 5.54 12.21
CA GLU A 90 17.87 6.38 11.32
C GLU A 90 18.09 5.62 10.00
N VAL A 91 17.82 6.28 8.86
CA VAL A 91 18.03 5.68 7.52
C VAL A 91 19.43 5.08 7.38
N ASP A 92 20.44 5.82 7.86
CA ASP A 92 21.85 5.48 7.66
C ASP A 92 22.43 4.57 8.75
N ASN A 93 21.62 4.11 9.72
CA ASN A 93 22.11 3.31 10.85
C ASN A 93 21.12 2.28 11.37
N ILE A 94 21.31 1.01 11.02
CA ILE A 94 20.46 -0.10 11.46
C ILE A 94 20.42 -0.31 12.98
N LYS A 95 21.47 0.10 13.72
CA LYS A 95 21.52 -0.04 15.19
C LYS A 95 20.59 0.94 15.92
N SER A 96 20.09 1.95 15.23
CA SER A 96 19.19 2.96 15.78
C SER A 96 17.73 2.51 15.83
N ASN A 97 17.43 1.23 15.61
CA ASN A 97 16.07 0.72 15.62
C ASN A 97 15.43 0.89 17.02
N ILE A 98 14.30 1.57 17.05
CA ILE A 98 13.48 1.83 18.23
C ILE A 98 12.08 1.33 17.92
N LEU A 99 11.57 0.43 18.77
CA LEU A 99 10.18 0.03 18.74
C LEU A 99 9.32 1.24 19.15
N VAL A 100 8.54 1.79 18.22
CA VAL A 100 7.63 2.92 18.45
C VAL A 100 6.38 2.46 19.19
N ARG A 101 5.95 1.22 18.92
CA ARG A 101 4.76 0.64 19.54
C ARG A 101 4.87 -0.87 19.70
N GLU A 102 4.34 -1.38 20.80
CA GLU A 102 4.14 -2.82 20.98
C GLU A 102 3.27 -3.41 19.85
N HIS A 103 3.59 -4.65 19.50
CA HIS A 103 3.07 -5.33 18.33
C HIS A 103 1.54 -5.38 18.33
N MET A 104 0.93 -5.15 17.16
CA MET A 104 -0.46 -5.50 16.95
C MET A 104 -0.53 -6.93 16.41
N LYS A 105 -1.31 -7.78 17.06
CA LYS A 105 -1.45 -9.19 16.70
C LYS A 105 -2.91 -9.55 16.57
N SER A 106 -3.22 -10.46 15.65
CA SER A 106 -4.53 -11.10 15.63
C SER A 106 -4.81 -11.79 16.97
N PRO A 107 -6.09 -12.03 17.32
CA PRO A 107 -6.44 -12.86 18.47
C PRO A 107 -5.68 -14.18 18.41
N TYR A 108 -5.12 -14.63 19.53
CA TYR A 108 -4.55 -15.97 19.65
C TYR A 108 -5.59 -16.92 20.21
N GLY A 109 -5.63 -18.13 19.65
CA GLY A 109 -6.45 -19.19 20.21
C GLY A 109 -5.94 -19.68 21.56
N GLN A 110 -6.83 -20.31 22.32
CA GLN A 110 -6.50 -20.94 23.60
C GLN A 110 -6.26 -22.43 23.39
N TYR A 111 -5.26 -22.99 24.07
CA TYR A 111 -5.05 -24.44 24.07
C TYR A 111 -6.13 -25.12 24.92
N ILE A 112 -6.96 -25.93 24.28
CA ILE A 112 -8.02 -26.68 24.94
C ILE A 112 -7.49 -28.10 25.20
N GLN A 113 -7.07 -28.35 26.45
CA GLN A 113 -6.45 -29.63 26.85
C GLN A 113 -7.29 -30.85 26.48
N LYS A 114 -8.63 -30.78 26.64
CA LYS A 114 -9.55 -31.88 26.31
C LYS A 114 -9.58 -32.22 24.82
N GLU A 115 -9.28 -31.25 23.96
CA GLU A 115 -9.29 -31.42 22.50
C GLU A 115 -7.87 -31.55 21.92
N GLY A 116 -6.83 -31.40 22.75
CA GLY A 116 -5.43 -31.50 22.33
C GLY A 116 -4.99 -30.43 21.32
N ARG A 117 -5.73 -29.34 21.15
CA ARG A 117 -5.50 -28.33 20.10
C ARG A 117 -5.77 -26.91 20.56
N VAL A 118 -5.25 -25.95 19.79
CA VAL A 118 -5.53 -24.51 19.95
C VAL A 118 -6.83 -24.17 19.23
N ILE A 119 -7.73 -23.46 19.90
CA ILE A 119 -9.00 -22.99 19.32
C ILE A 119 -9.12 -21.47 19.49
N ASN A 120 -9.34 -20.78 18.39
CA ASN A 120 -9.55 -19.35 18.32
C ASN A 120 -11.01 -19.01 18.03
N LYS A 121 -11.84 -19.08 19.08
CA LYS A 121 -13.28 -18.76 18.99
C LYS A 121 -13.57 -17.36 18.46
N THR A 122 -12.63 -16.43 18.59
CA THR A 122 -12.77 -15.06 18.05
C THR A 122 -12.88 -15.04 16.54
N LEU A 123 -12.31 -16.05 15.85
CA LEU A 123 -12.29 -16.13 14.39
C LEU A 123 -13.37 -17.07 13.83
N GLU A 124 -14.15 -17.72 14.70
CA GLU A 124 -15.12 -18.74 14.30
C GLU A 124 -16.12 -18.20 13.27
N ASN A 125 -16.12 -18.83 12.09
CA ASN A 125 -17.05 -18.56 10.98
C ASN A 125 -17.06 -17.09 10.52
N LEU A 126 -15.96 -16.35 10.72
CA LEU A 126 -15.85 -14.98 10.23
C LEU A 126 -15.32 -14.96 8.79
N PRO A 127 -15.98 -14.26 7.85
CA PRO A 127 -15.42 -14.04 6.52
C PRO A 127 -14.26 -13.06 6.54
N ILE A 128 -14.24 -12.13 7.51
CA ILE A 128 -13.18 -11.14 7.73
C ILE A 128 -13.16 -10.81 9.23
N TYR A 129 -11.97 -10.70 9.81
CA TYR A 129 -11.75 -10.12 11.15
C TYR A 129 -11.03 -8.77 11.01
N ILE A 130 -11.58 -7.72 11.63
CA ILE A 130 -11.05 -6.34 11.52
C ILE A 130 -10.59 -5.87 12.90
N GLN A 131 -9.35 -5.38 12.98
CA GLN A 131 -8.83 -4.74 14.18
C GLN A 131 -8.28 -3.37 13.82
N LYS A 132 -8.59 -2.38 14.66
CA LYS A 132 -8.21 -0.98 14.48
C LYS A 132 -7.40 -0.50 15.67
N THR A 133 -6.45 0.38 15.42
CA THR A 133 -5.61 0.94 16.46
C THR A 133 -4.99 2.27 16.02
N LYS A 134 -4.38 3.02 16.95
CA LYS A 134 -3.75 4.31 16.65
C LYS A 134 -2.29 4.33 17.07
N PHE A 135 -1.42 4.88 16.24
CA PHE A 135 -0.01 5.08 16.57
C PHE A 135 0.39 6.54 16.33
N GLU A 136 1.44 6.99 17.00
CA GLU A 136 1.91 8.37 16.93
C GLU A 136 3.27 8.44 16.22
N VAL A 137 3.45 9.50 15.43
CA VAL A 137 4.69 9.85 14.73
C VAL A 137 5.10 11.24 15.23
N THR A 138 6.29 11.36 15.83
CA THR A 138 6.66 12.54 16.63
C THR A 138 7.95 13.25 16.21
N ASP A 139 8.76 12.65 15.33
CA ASP A 139 10.14 13.12 15.08
C ASP A 139 10.45 13.47 13.62
N LEU A 140 9.45 13.50 12.73
CA LEU A 140 9.70 13.89 11.34
C LEU A 140 10.20 15.35 11.29
N PRO A 141 11.32 15.62 10.59
CA PRO A 141 11.89 16.96 10.47
C PRO A 141 11.18 17.79 9.37
N PHE A 142 10.04 17.32 8.87
CA PHE A 142 9.33 17.88 7.75
C PHE A 142 7.81 17.85 7.95
N VAL A 143 7.15 18.67 7.14
CA VAL A 143 5.72 18.59 6.83
C VAL A 143 5.62 18.61 5.31
N LEU A 144 5.43 17.44 4.71
CA LEU A 144 5.37 17.31 3.26
C LEU A 144 3.96 17.57 2.76
N ASN A 145 3.85 18.33 1.67
CA ASN A 145 2.57 18.71 1.09
C ASN A 145 1.99 17.58 0.23
N GLY A 146 1.41 16.58 0.89
CA GLY A 146 0.80 15.43 0.22
C GLY A 146 -0.70 15.53 -0.02
N TRP A 147 -1.36 14.38 0.01
CA TRP A 147 -2.78 14.24 -0.30
C TRP A 147 -3.69 14.80 0.80
N GLN A 148 -3.19 14.98 2.03
CA GLN A 148 -3.98 15.39 3.20
C GLN A 148 -4.70 16.73 3.00
N LYS A 149 -4.11 17.63 2.18
CA LYS A 149 -4.65 18.96 1.85
C LYS A 149 -5.45 18.99 0.55
N SER A 150 -5.76 17.83 -0.04
CA SER A 150 -6.46 17.75 -1.32
C SER A 150 -7.95 18.12 -1.19
N VAL A 151 -8.59 18.31 -2.34
CA VAL A 151 -10.04 18.45 -2.45
C VAL A 151 -10.72 17.18 -1.93
N ASP A 152 -11.87 17.34 -1.28
CA ASP A 152 -12.76 16.22 -0.98
C ASP A 152 -13.45 15.75 -2.27
N LEU A 153 -13.07 14.57 -2.73
CA LEU A 153 -13.56 13.94 -3.96
C LEU A 153 -14.96 13.35 -3.77
N ILE A 154 -15.39 13.05 -2.54
CA ILE A 154 -16.74 12.55 -2.24
C ILE A 154 -17.78 13.65 -2.49
N ALA A 155 -17.39 14.91 -2.34
CA ALA A 155 -18.24 16.05 -2.66
C ALA A 155 -18.43 16.28 -4.18
N LEU A 156 -17.74 15.53 -5.05
CA LEU A 156 -17.91 15.58 -6.50
C LEU A 156 -18.99 14.58 -6.95
N LYS A 157 -19.65 14.87 -8.08
CA LYS A 157 -20.56 13.89 -8.71
C LYS A 157 -19.76 12.65 -9.14
N GLU A 158 -20.18 11.47 -8.68
CA GLU A 158 -19.48 10.20 -8.89
C GLU A 158 -19.19 9.91 -10.38
N GLU A 159 -20.18 10.09 -11.26
CA GLU A 159 -20.02 9.88 -12.71
C GLU A 159 -18.94 10.79 -13.33
N LYS A 160 -18.87 12.05 -12.86
CA LYS A 160 -17.87 13.00 -13.32
C LYS A 160 -16.48 12.58 -12.83
N LEU A 161 -16.37 12.21 -11.55
CA LEU A 161 -15.11 11.74 -10.97
C LEU A 161 -14.60 10.50 -11.70
N LEU A 162 -15.45 9.50 -11.93
CA LEU A 162 -15.10 8.29 -12.67
C LEU A 162 -14.61 8.62 -14.09
N THR A 163 -15.30 9.53 -14.79
CA THR A 163 -14.91 9.97 -16.14
C THR A 163 -13.54 10.61 -16.15
N ASP A 164 -13.26 11.51 -15.21
CA ASP A 164 -11.98 12.22 -15.12
C ASP A 164 -10.84 11.27 -14.72
N VAL A 165 -11.09 10.33 -13.79
CA VAL A 165 -10.13 9.29 -13.39
C VAL A 165 -9.82 8.36 -14.55
N LEU A 166 -10.83 7.85 -15.27
CA LEU A 166 -10.63 7.00 -16.45
C LEU A 166 -9.83 7.70 -17.54
N ARG A 167 -10.09 9.00 -17.79
CA ARG A 167 -9.32 9.79 -18.74
C ARG A 167 -7.84 9.84 -18.35
N TYR A 168 -7.55 10.08 -17.06
CA TYR A 168 -6.17 10.13 -16.57
C TYR A 168 -5.48 8.77 -16.69
N TYR A 169 -6.13 7.67 -16.30
CA TYR A 169 -5.58 6.32 -16.44
C TYR A 169 -5.33 5.94 -17.90
N ARG A 170 -6.22 6.32 -18.84
CA ARG A 170 -6.02 6.10 -20.28
C ARG A 170 -4.82 6.89 -20.81
N GLN A 171 -4.57 8.10 -20.30
CA GLN A 171 -3.36 8.85 -20.62
C GLN A 171 -2.11 8.10 -20.14
N ILE A 172 -2.08 7.61 -18.89
CA ILE A 172 -0.94 6.82 -18.39
C ILE A 172 -0.77 5.55 -19.24
N HIS A 173 -1.84 4.81 -19.48
CA HIS A 173 -1.84 3.58 -20.29
C HIS A 173 -1.27 3.82 -21.69
N SER A 174 -1.69 4.90 -22.36
CA SER A 174 -1.16 5.28 -23.67
C SER A 174 0.34 5.60 -23.61
N LEU A 175 0.80 6.33 -22.58
CA LEU A 175 2.22 6.68 -22.42
C LEU A 175 3.09 5.45 -22.16
N MET A 176 2.59 4.51 -21.34
CA MET A 176 3.24 3.22 -21.09
C MET A 176 3.27 2.37 -22.37
N SER A 177 2.15 2.28 -23.10
CA SER A 177 2.06 1.52 -24.37
C SER A 177 3.02 2.05 -25.44
N SER A 178 3.17 3.37 -25.53
CA SER A 178 4.07 4.01 -26.50
C SER A 178 5.52 4.09 -26.04
N ASN A 179 5.85 3.57 -24.85
CA ASN A 179 7.16 3.73 -24.19
C ASN A 179 7.65 5.19 -24.15
N ASN A 180 6.74 6.15 -23.89
CA ASN A 180 7.08 7.56 -23.80
C ASN A 180 7.59 7.89 -22.39
N THR A 181 8.78 7.39 -22.07
CA THR A 181 9.40 7.49 -20.74
C THR A 181 9.53 8.93 -20.26
N SER A 182 9.88 9.86 -21.15
CA SER A 182 10.09 11.26 -20.77
C SER A 182 8.80 11.91 -20.27
N LYS A 183 7.68 11.70 -20.99
CA LYS A 183 6.38 12.23 -20.57
C LYS A 183 5.80 11.47 -19.37
N LEU A 184 6.11 10.17 -19.23
CA LEU A 184 5.75 9.40 -18.04
C LEU A 184 6.45 9.97 -16.80
N LEU A 185 7.76 10.23 -16.87
CA LEU A 185 8.50 10.85 -15.77
C LEU A 185 7.95 12.23 -15.40
N GLU A 186 7.52 13.03 -16.38
CA GLU A 186 6.92 14.33 -16.13
C GLU A 186 5.64 14.24 -15.29
N ILE A 187 4.73 13.32 -15.62
CA ILE A 187 3.47 13.17 -14.86
C ILE A 187 3.66 12.50 -13.49
N PHE A 188 4.77 11.78 -13.28
CA PHE A 188 5.15 11.21 -11.99
C PHE A 188 6.00 12.15 -11.13
N LYS A 189 6.49 13.27 -11.68
CA LYS A 189 7.46 14.16 -11.04
C LYS A 189 7.09 14.52 -9.58
N GLU A 190 5.85 14.93 -9.36
CA GLU A 190 5.35 15.30 -8.03
C GLU A 190 5.44 14.15 -7.02
N LYS A 191 4.98 12.95 -7.42
CA LYS A 191 5.11 11.73 -6.62
C LYS A 191 6.58 11.40 -6.32
N LEU A 192 7.45 11.54 -7.31
CA LEU A 192 8.88 11.27 -7.16
C LEU A 192 9.52 12.23 -6.15
N GLU A 193 9.31 13.53 -6.30
CA GLU A 193 9.83 14.56 -5.39
C GLU A 193 9.34 14.35 -3.95
N LEU A 194 8.09 13.91 -3.78
CA LEU A 194 7.54 13.56 -2.48
C LEU A 194 8.22 12.33 -1.88
N GLN A 195 8.45 11.27 -2.66
CA GLN A 195 9.12 10.05 -2.22
C GLN A 195 10.59 10.29 -1.86
N GLU A 196 11.30 11.04 -2.70
CA GLU A 196 12.71 11.40 -2.49
C GLU A 196 12.90 12.12 -1.15
N GLN A 197 11.99 13.05 -0.81
CA GLN A 197 12.00 13.75 0.49
C GLN A 197 11.57 12.83 1.64
N ALA A 198 10.47 12.09 1.48
CA ALA A 198 9.92 11.21 2.51
C ALA A 198 10.94 10.13 2.96
N PHE A 199 11.68 9.57 2.01
CA PHE A 199 12.65 8.51 2.26
C PHE A 199 14.09 9.00 2.39
N TYR A 200 14.31 10.32 2.40
CA TYR A 200 15.62 10.96 2.57
C TYR A 200 16.66 10.51 1.55
N PHE A 201 16.26 10.41 0.28
CA PHE A 201 17.16 9.96 -0.78
C PHE A 201 18.35 10.91 -0.95
N SER A 202 19.56 10.35 -0.96
CA SER A 202 20.76 11.06 -1.43
C SER A 202 20.67 11.36 -2.92
N GLU A 203 21.49 12.29 -3.42
CA GLU A 203 21.54 12.59 -4.87
C GLU A 203 21.81 11.34 -5.71
N GLU A 204 22.71 10.47 -5.24
CA GLU A 204 23.01 9.19 -5.89
C GLU A 204 21.78 8.26 -5.94
N GLN A 205 21.05 8.15 -4.82
CA GLN A 205 19.81 7.35 -4.76
C GLN A 205 18.74 7.92 -5.68
N GLN A 206 18.60 9.24 -5.76
CA GLN A 206 17.67 9.89 -6.68
C GLN A 206 18.03 9.59 -8.15
N ILE A 207 19.32 9.68 -8.51
CA ILE A 207 19.80 9.34 -9.86
C ILE A 207 19.53 7.87 -10.18
N SER A 208 19.91 6.96 -9.27
CA SER A 208 19.71 5.52 -9.41
C SER A 208 18.23 5.17 -9.57
N PHE A 209 17.36 5.74 -8.73
CA PHE A 209 15.91 5.53 -8.79
C PHE A 209 15.32 5.95 -10.15
N ARG A 210 15.74 7.13 -10.64
CA ARG A 210 15.33 7.61 -11.97
C ARG A 210 15.85 6.72 -13.09
N GLN A 211 17.09 6.24 -13.01
CA GLN A 211 17.67 5.32 -13.99
C GLN A 211 16.94 3.99 -14.02
N THR A 212 16.68 3.36 -12.87
CA THR A 212 15.91 2.11 -12.80
C THR A 212 14.49 2.27 -13.38
N THR A 213 13.86 3.42 -13.17
CA THR A 213 12.54 3.74 -13.77
C THR A 213 12.63 3.83 -15.30
N MET A 214 13.71 4.43 -15.82
CA MET A 214 13.98 4.49 -17.27
C MET A 214 14.29 3.10 -17.85
N GLU A 215 15.07 2.30 -17.15
CA GLU A 215 15.42 0.93 -17.57
C GLU A 215 14.19 0.03 -17.67
N LEU A 216 13.30 0.06 -16.68
CA LEU A 216 12.04 -0.68 -16.72
C LEU A 216 11.19 -0.28 -17.94
N SER A 217 11.15 1.02 -18.25
CA SER A 217 10.43 1.53 -19.42
C SER A 217 11.06 1.07 -20.74
N ASN A 218 12.39 0.82 -20.76
CA ASN A 218 13.09 0.34 -21.95
C ASN A 218 12.90 -1.17 -22.20
N GLN A 219 12.36 -1.94 -21.26
CA GLN A 219 12.10 -3.37 -21.43
C GLN A 219 10.95 -3.67 -22.40
N LYS A 220 10.21 -2.65 -22.87
CA LYS A 220 9.10 -2.76 -23.84
C LYS A 220 8.10 -3.87 -23.48
N LEU A 221 7.78 -3.97 -22.20
CA LEU A 221 6.85 -4.97 -21.71
C LEU A 221 5.43 -4.70 -22.23
N GLU A 222 4.70 -5.77 -22.52
CA GLU A 222 3.30 -5.68 -22.94
C GLU A 222 2.45 -5.18 -21.77
N ILE A 223 1.81 -4.02 -21.91
CA ILE A 223 0.85 -3.53 -20.92
C ILE A 223 -0.51 -4.20 -21.15
N LEU A 224 -1.15 -4.64 -20.07
CA LEU A 224 -2.49 -5.23 -20.18
C LEU A 224 -3.51 -4.19 -20.66
N PRO A 225 -4.54 -4.60 -21.42
CA PRO A 225 -5.64 -3.74 -21.78
C PRO A 225 -6.37 -3.14 -20.57
N LEU A 226 -6.80 -1.89 -20.71
CA LEU A 226 -7.56 -1.16 -19.70
C LEU A 226 -9.06 -1.14 -20.06
N HIS A 227 -9.70 -2.29 -19.92
CA HIS A 227 -11.14 -2.48 -20.09
C HIS A 227 -11.90 -1.84 -18.92
N THR A 228 -12.95 -1.05 -19.19
CA THR A 228 -13.63 -0.28 -18.13
C THR A 228 -14.54 -1.16 -17.29
N GLU A 229 -15.11 -2.18 -17.89
CA GLU A 229 -15.94 -3.24 -17.30
C GLU A 229 -15.22 -4.06 -16.23
N ASP A 230 -13.89 -4.14 -16.29
CA ASP A 230 -13.05 -4.86 -15.33
C ASP A 230 -12.58 -3.99 -14.16
N LEU A 231 -13.00 -2.72 -14.11
CA LEU A 231 -12.46 -1.73 -13.17
C LEU A 231 -13.53 -1.23 -12.21
N LYS A 232 -13.09 -0.94 -10.99
CA LYS A 232 -13.89 -0.22 -9.99
C LYS A 232 -13.12 0.99 -9.47
N LEU A 233 -13.86 2.06 -9.23
CA LEU A 233 -13.36 3.25 -8.56
C LEU A 233 -13.21 2.96 -7.07
N GLN A 234 -12.06 3.32 -6.50
CA GLN A 234 -11.85 3.24 -5.06
C GLN A 234 -11.40 4.61 -4.54
N ILE A 235 -12.27 5.23 -3.76
CA ILE A 235 -11.98 6.43 -2.99
C ILE A 235 -11.36 6.01 -1.66
N MET A 236 -10.33 6.73 -1.22
CA MET A 236 -9.53 6.41 -0.04
C MET A 236 -8.95 7.68 0.58
N GLY A 237 -8.18 7.54 1.67
CA GLY A 237 -7.58 8.69 2.35
C GLY A 237 -8.64 9.67 2.84
N TYR A 238 -9.78 9.17 3.34
CA TYR A 238 -10.91 9.98 3.79
C TYR A 238 -11.47 10.92 2.71
N GLY A 239 -11.59 10.41 1.48
CA GLY A 239 -12.13 11.16 0.35
C GLY A 239 -11.13 12.00 -0.42
N LYS A 240 -9.84 11.97 -0.06
CA LYS A 240 -8.80 12.82 -0.67
C LYS A 240 -8.02 12.16 -1.80
N LEU A 241 -8.11 10.83 -1.88
CA LEU A 241 -7.43 10.01 -2.86
C LEU A 241 -8.44 9.17 -3.64
N VAL A 242 -8.09 8.85 -4.88
CA VAL A 242 -8.86 7.94 -5.71
C VAL A 242 -7.93 7.08 -6.56
N ARG A 243 -8.30 5.83 -6.80
CA ARG A 243 -7.64 4.96 -7.77
C ARG A 243 -8.64 4.11 -8.53
N LEU A 244 -8.19 3.54 -9.65
CA LEU A 244 -8.83 2.40 -10.28
C LEU A 244 -8.11 1.12 -9.86
N VAL A 245 -8.90 0.13 -9.49
CA VAL A 245 -8.44 -1.25 -9.27
C VAL A 245 -9.27 -2.19 -10.14
N ARG A 246 -8.71 -3.34 -10.48
CA ARG A 246 -9.47 -4.40 -11.15
C ARG A 246 -10.47 -5.03 -10.19
N LEU A 247 -11.49 -5.71 -10.73
CA LEU A 247 -12.50 -6.40 -9.93
C LEU A 247 -11.89 -7.46 -9.01
N ASP A 248 -10.80 -8.11 -9.44
CA ASP A 248 -10.02 -9.07 -8.66
C ASP A 248 -9.16 -8.46 -7.55
N GLY A 249 -9.08 -7.12 -7.47
CA GLY A 249 -8.32 -6.38 -6.46
C GLY A 249 -6.93 -5.90 -6.90
N SER A 250 -6.41 -6.40 -8.02
CA SER A 250 -5.09 -5.99 -8.55
C SER A 250 -5.10 -4.56 -9.12
N ALA A 251 -3.91 -3.98 -9.31
CA ALA A 251 -3.78 -2.64 -9.88
C ALA A 251 -4.38 -2.56 -11.30
N ALA A 252 -5.00 -1.43 -11.67
CA ALA A 252 -5.57 -1.27 -13.01
C ALA A 252 -4.50 -1.32 -14.12
N LEU A 253 -3.34 -0.73 -13.87
CA LEU A 253 -2.20 -0.69 -14.80
C LEU A 253 -1.19 -1.78 -14.44
N GLN A 254 -0.93 -2.68 -15.38
CA GLN A 254 -0.02 -3.80 -15.19
C GLN A 254 0.76 -4.09 -16.47
N PHE A 255 2.06 -4.35 -16.34
CA PHE A 255 2.79 -5.05 -17.39
C PHE A 255 2.64 -6.55 -17.22
N LYS A 256 2.35 -7.24 -18.32
CA LYS A 256 2.28 -8.68 -18.39
C LYS A 256 3.63 -9.28 -18.03
N SER A 257 3.61 -10.29 -17.17
CA SER A 257 4.81 -11.06 -16.85
C SER A 257 5.37 -11.74 -18.11
N SER A 258 6.70 -11.69 -18.27
CA SER A 258 7.40 -12.47 -19.31
C SER A 258 7.37 -13.97 -19.03
N ASN A 259 7.09 -14.38 -17.79
CA ASN A 259 6.89 -15.77 -17.39
C ASN A 259 5.69 -15.89 -16.43
N PRO A 260 4.45 -15.88 -16.96
CA PRO A 260 3.23 -15.84 -16.15
C PRO A 260 3.00 -17.11 -15.32
N GLU A 261 3.64 -18.24 -15.66
CA GLU A 261 3.58 -19.45 -14.83
C GLU A 261 4.40 -19.32 -13.53
N LYS A 262 5.41 -18.45 -13.52
CA LYS A 262 6.33 -18.29 -12.38
C LYS A 262 6.17 -16.96 -11.64
N HIS A 263 5.75 -15.92 -12.34
CA HIS A 263 5.72 -14.56 -11.80
C HIS A 263 4.38 -13.89 -12.12
N SER A 264 3.82 -13.21 -11.12
CA SER A 264 2.70 -12.30 -11.32
C SER A 264 3.08 -11.15 -12.24
N ASN A 265 2.07 -10.48 -12.79
CA ASN A 265 2.26 -9.23 -13.52
C ASN A 265 2.95 -8.18 -12.65
N ILE A 266 3.60 -7.22 -13.32
CA ILE A 266 4.18 -6.06 -12.66
C ILE A 266 3.10 -5.01 -12.51
N GLU A 267 2.65 -4.78 -11.28
CA GLU A 267 1.56 -3.88 -10.95
C GLU A 267 2.03 -2.45 -10.67
N PHE A 268 1.29 -1.46 -11.17
CA PHE A 268 1.51 -0.04 -10.90
C PHE A 268 0.36 0.52 -10.09
N ASP A 269 0.56 0.60 -8.77
CA ASP A 269 -0.41 1.21 -7.87
C ASP A 269 -0.37 2.74 -8.00
N ILE A 270 -1.28 3.26 -8.83
CA ILE A 270 -1.46 4.69 -9.06
C ILE A 270 -2.54 5.18 -8.10
N LYS A 271 -2.21 6.20 -7.31
CA LYS A 271 -3.18 6.96 -6.53
C LYS A 271 -3.22 8.37 -7.10
N LEU A 272 -4.43 8.87 -7.31
CA LEU A 272 -4.67 10.21 -7.81
C LEU A 272 -5.24 11.07 -6.70
N HIS A 273 -4.91 12.34 -6.73
CA HIS A 273 -5.49 13.36 -5.85
C HIS A 273 -5.72 14.64 -6.64
N MET A 274 -6.46 15.58 -6.05
CA MET A 274 -6.74 16.88 -6.67
C MET A 274 -6.37 17.97 -5.67
N ARG A 275 -5.28 18.72 -5.93
CA ARG A 275 -4.87 19.84 -5.05
C ARG A 275 -5.91 20.94 -5.00
N ASN A 276 -6.42 21.30 -6.16
CA ASN A 276 -7.51 22.25 -6.35
C ASN A 276 -8.27 21.88 -7.62
N LYS A 277 -9.47 22.44 -7.80
CA LYS A 277 -10.35 22.11 -8.93
C LYS A 277 -9.81 22.59 -10.29
N GLU A 278 -8.88 23.55 -10.29
CA GLU A 278 -8.31 24.14 -11.51
C GLU A 278 -7.23 23.24 -12.14
N ASN A 279 -6.39 22.63 -11.30
CA ASN A 279 -5.28 21.78 -11.72
C ASN A 279 -5.71 20.34 -12.06
N GLY A 280 -6.92 19.94 -11.66
CA GLY A 280 -7.43 18.59 -11.90
C GLY A 280 -6.71 17.52 -11.09
N LEU A 281 -6.76 16.28 -11.58
CA LEU A 281 -6.14 15.11 -10.94
C LEU A 281 -4.63 15.06 -11.25
N THR A 282 -3.82 14.72 -10.25
CA THR A 282 -2.38 14.42 -10.38
C THR A 282 -2.02 13.14 -9.62
N ILE A 283 -0.87 12.55 -9.92
CA ILE A 283 -0.36 11.33 -9.26
C ILE A 283 0.33 11.69 -7.95
N ILE A 284 0.11 10.88 -6.91
CA ILE A 284 0.80 10.98 -5.62
C ILE A 284 1.25 9.62 -5.07
#